data_AF-A0A059F5C4-F1
#
_entry.id   AF-A0A059F5C4-F1
#
_cell.length_a   1.000
_cell.length_b   1.000
_cell.length_c   1.000
_cell.angle_alpha   90.00
_cell.angle_beta   90.00
_cell.angle_gamma   90.00
#
_symmetry.space_group_name_H-M   'P 1'
#
loop_
_entity.id
_entity.type
_entity.pdbx_description
1 polymer ?
#
loop_
_entity_poly.entity_id
_entity_poly.type
_entity_poly.pdbx_seq_one_letter_code
_entity_poly.pdbx_strand_id
1 'polypeptide(L)'
;MKKIVHSYLHNINAITEESLDNFYKLIEKENKFLLTYNQIMKHMKSSFDDNKIGIIFICYNDSDSTYLFHHLILFCKYFKIKLIKLPKGSRKYLETLLERKYIYLIGVLKNDRNYDSFKRI
;
A
#
# COMPACT_ATOMS: atom_id res chain seq x y z
N MET A 1 -2.27 9.09 -35.98
CA MET A 1 -2.55 8.13 -34.88
C MET A 1 -2.27 8.81 -33.54
N LYS A 2 -3.29 9.05 -32.71
CA LYS A 2 -3.07 9.54 -31.33
C LYS A 2 -2.42 8.40 -30.53
N LYS A 3 -1.19 8.58 -30.04
CA LYS A 3 -0.55 7.64 -29.11
C LYS A 3 -1.37 7.68 -27.81
N ILE A 4 -2.15 6.64 -27.56
CA ILE A 4 -2.76 6.43 -26.24
C ILE A 4 -1.60 6.05 -25.32
N VAL A 5 -1.13 6.99 -24.51
CA VAL A 5 -0.19 6.72 -23.43
C VAL A 5 -0.99 6.01 -22.36
N HIS A 6 -0.95 4.67 -22.34
CA HIS A 6 -1.54 3.91 -21.23
C HIS A 6 -0.77 4.27 -19.96
N SER A 7 -1.42 5.02 -19.06
CA SER A 7 -0.78 5.41 -17.81
C SER A 7 -0.52 4.15 -16.97
N TYR A 8 0.66 4.07 -16.35
CA TYR A 8 1.09 2.94 -15.51
C TYR A 8 0.13 2.63 -14.34
N LEU A 9 -0.82 3.51 -14.06
CA LEU A 9 -1.90 3.33 -13.09
C LEU A 9 -2.80 2.12 -13.36
N HIS A 10 -3.01 1.77 -14.64
CA HIS A 10 -3.92 0.68 -15.00
C HIS A 10 -3.38 -0.73 -14.69
N ASN A 11 -2.09 -0.84 -14.35
CA ASN A 11 -1.42 -2.12 -14.11
C ASN A 11 -1.15 -2.40 -12.61
N ILE A 12 -1.79 -1.67 -11.69
CA ILE A 12 -1.70 -1.98 -10.26
C ILE A 12 -2.64 -3.13 -9.95
N ASN A 13 -2.12 -4.20 -9.36
CA ASN A 13 -2.94 -5.33 -8.94
C ASN A 13 -3.99 -4.88 -7.92
N ALA A 14 -5.27 -5.10 -8.23
CA ALA A 14 -6.34 -4.97 -7.27
C ALA A 14 -6.36 -6.18 -6.34
N ILE A 15 -6.67 -5.96 -5.06
CA ILE A 15 -6.94 -7.04 -4.12
C ILE A 15 -8.24 -7.76 -4.53
N THR A 16 -8.25 -9.09 -4.40
CA THR A 16 -9.45 -9.90 -4.59
C THR A 16 -10.37 -9.80 -3.37
N GLU A 17 -11.66 -10.08 -3.53
CA GLU A 17 -12.61 -10.08 -2.40
C GLU A 17 -12.22 -11.11 -1.34
N GLU A 18 -11.84 -12.32 -1.73
CA GLU A 18 -11.38 -13.37 -0.79
C GLU A 18 -10.14 -12.93 0.01
N SER A 19 -9.19 -12.26 -0.64
CA SER A 19 -7.99 -11.77 0.03
C SER A 19 -8.25 -10.52 0.89
N LEU A 20 -9.33 -9.79 0.66
CA LEU A 20 -9.66 -8.57 1.39
C LEU A 20 -10.02 -8.85 2.86
N ASP A 21 -10.81 -9.89 3.12
CA ASP A 21 -11.16 -10.28 4.48
C ASP A 21 -9.92 -10.73 5.26
N ASN A 22 -9.05 -11.49 4.60
CA ASN A 22 -7.78 -11.91 5.17
C ASN A 22 -6.86 -10.72 5.44
N PHE A 23 -6.84 -9.74 4.55
CA PHE A 23 -6.12 -8.49 4.75
C PHE A 23 -6.59 -7.77 6.02
N TYR A 24 -7.89 -7.56 6.20
CA TYR A 24 -8.40 -6.86 7.39
C TYR A 24 -8.08 -7.61 8.69
N LYS A 25 -8.23 -8.93 8.71
CA LYS A 25 -7.83 -9.77 9.87
C LYS A 25 -6.34 -9.68 10.20
N LEU A 26 -5.48 -9.49 9.20
CA LEU A 26 -4.04 -9.31 9.41
C LEU A 26 -3.74 -7.91 9.93
N ILE A 27 -4.43 -6.88 9.44
CA ILE A 27 -4.30 -5.51 9.92
C ILE A 27 -4.66 -5.41 11.42
N GLU A 28 -5.73 -6.06 11.86
CA GLU A 28 -6.14 -6.08 13.28
C GLU A 28 -5.08 -6.67 14.23
N LYS A 29 -4.28 -7.62 13.73
CA LYS A 29 -3.29 -8.34 14.53
C LYS A 29 -1.96 -7.60 14.61
N GLU A 30 -1.79 -6.53 13.85
CA GLU A 30 -0.50 -5.84 13.70
C GLU A 30 -0.54 -4.40 14.18
N ASN A 31 0.55 -4.02 14.85
CA ASN A 31 0.64 -2.72 15.51
C ASN A 31 1.63 -1.76 14.83
N LYS A 32 2.41 -2.23 13.84
CA LYS A 32 3.51 -1.47 13.25
C LYS A 32 3.38 -1.35 11.73
N PHE A 33 2.71 -0.29 11.31
CA PHE A 33 2.55 0.06 9.89
C PHE A 33 3.18 1.40 9.55
N LEU A 34 3.62 1.55 8.30
CA LEU A 34 3.91 2.85 7.71
C LEU A 34 2.64 3.37 7.03
N LEU A 35 1.95 4.33 7.65
CA LEU A 35 0.61 4.77 7.24
C LEU A 35 0.61 6.02 6.36
N THR A 36 1.75 6.66 6.18
CA THR A 36 1.88 7.90 5.39
C THR A 36 3.01 7.81 4.39
N TYR A 37 2.88 8.56 3.29
CA TYR A 37 3.94 8.68 2.29
C TYR A 37 5.26 9.17 2.91
N ASN A 38 5.20 10.13 3.82
CA ASN A 38 6.39 10.66 4.51
C ASN A 38 7.08 9.60 5.37
N GLN A 39 6.31 8.73 6.04
CA GLN A 39 6.88 7.60 6.79
C GLN A 39 7.59 6.61 5.85
N ILE A 40 6.98 6.27 4.72
CA ILE A 40 7.60 5.42 3.69
C ILE A 40 8.92 6.02 3.21
N MET A 41 8.92 7.31 2.83
CA MET A 41 10.11 7.98 2.32
C MET A 41 11.21 8.08 3.39
N LYS A 42 10.86 8.44 4.63
CA LYS A 42 11.82 8.53 5.73
C LYS A 42 12.43 7.16 6.03
N HIS A 43 11.60 6.12 6.09
CA HIS A 43 12.05 4.76 6.35
C HIS A 43 13.05 4.29 5.29
N MET A 44 12.76 4.56 4.03
CA MET A 44 13.58 4.13 2.89
C MET A 44 14.93 4.87 2.79
N LYS A 45 15.05 6.06 3.37
CA LYS A 45 16.35 6.76 3.48
C LYS A 45 17.26 6.18 4.56
N SER A 46 16.71 5.46 5.53
CA SER A 46 17.40 5.08 6.77
C SER A 46 17.55 3.57 6.96
N SER A 47 17.05 2.76 6.04
CA SER A 47 16.94 1.30 6.22
C SER A 47 18.15 0.54 5.64
N PHE A 48 18.71 -0.36 6.44
CA PHE A 48 19.55 -1.47 5.99
C PHE A 48 18.68 -2.56 5.32
N ASP A 49 19.29 -3.47 4.56
CA ASP A 49 18.60 -4.40 3.63
C ASP A 49 17.44 -5.21 4.23
N ASP A 50 17.53 -5.62 5.50
CA ASP A 50 16.53 -6.48 6.15
C ASP A 50 15.28 -5.73 6.65
N ASN A 51 15.33 -4.40 6.72
CA ASN A 51 14.23 -3.57 7.21
C ASN A 51 13.47 -2.88 6.07
N LYS A 52 13.59 -3.37 4.84
CA LYS A 52 12.98 -2.74 3.67
C LYS A 52 11.46 -2.94 3.62
N ILE A 53 10.78 -1.98 3.01
CA ILE A 53 9.36 -2.10 2.67
C ILE A 53 9.22 -3.17 1.59
N GLY A 54 8.30 -4.11 1.78
CA GLY A 54 8.05 -5.18 0.82
C GLY A 54 6.75 -5.02 0.05
N ILE A 55 5.71 -4.49 0.70
CA ILE A 55 4.36 -4.36 0.13
C ILE A 55 3.78 -3.00 0.56
N ILE A 56 3.07 -2.33 -0.34
CA ILE A 56 2.26 -1.16 -0.05
C ILE A 56 0.84 -1.40 -0.56
N PHE A 57 -0.13 -1.23 0.34
CA PHE A 57 -1.56 -1.21 0.01
C PHE A 57 -2.02 0.24 -0.15
N ILE A 58 -2.83 0.54 -1.16
CA ILE A 58 -3.30 1.91 -1.45
C ILE A 58 -4.82 2.01 -1.58
N CYS A 59 -5.40 3.01 -0.94
CA CYS A 59 -6.82 3.38 -1.08
C CYS A 59 -6.99 4.37 -2.24
N TYR A 60 -6.54 3.99 -3.45
CA TYR A 60 -6.48 4.90 -4.60
C TYR A 60 -7.85 5.50 -4.96
N ASN A 61 -8.92 4.71 -4.86
CA ASN A 61 -10.28 5.15 -5.21
C ASN A 61 -10.94 6.05 -4.14
N ASP A 62 -10.31 6.22 -2.98
CA ASP A 62 -10.82 7.00 -1.84
C ASP A 62 -10.09 8.34 -1.65
N SER A 63 -9.27 8.71 -2.63
CA SER A 63 -8.48 9.94 -2.61
C SER A 63 -8.84 10.86 -3.75
N ASP A 64 -9.05 12.13 -3.41
CA ASP A 64 -9.32 13.19 -4.37
C ASP A 64 -8.06 13.63 -5.14
N SER A 65 -6.86 13.27 -4.64
CA SER A 65 -5.58 13.69 -5.21
C SER A 65 -4.84 12.52 -5.86
N THR A 66 -4.91 12.45 -7.18
CA THR A 66 -4.20 11.44 -7.99
C THR A 66 -2.68 11.65 -7.99
N TYR A 67 -2.20 12.84 -7.68
CA TYR A 67 -0.77 13.21 -7.76
C TYR A 67 0.10 12.40 -6.79
N LEU A 68 -0.37 12.16 -5.58
CA LEU A 68 0.36 11.39 -4.57
C LEU A 68 0.63 9.96 -5.02
N PHE A 69 -0.27 9.39 -5.84
CA PHE A 69 -0.15 8.02 -6.31
C PHE A 69 0.72 7.85 -7.56
N HIS A 70 0.79 8.86 -8.44
CA HIS A 70 1.64 8.78 -9.63
C HIS A 70 3.12 8.56 -9.28
N HIS A 71 3.64 9.31 -8.31
CA HIS A 71 5.01 9.15 -7.83
C HIS A 71 5.22 7.81 -7.13
N LEU A 72 4.24 7.38 -6.35
CA LEU A 72 4.31 6.14 -5.58
C LEU A 72 4.45 4.90 -6.47
N ILE A 73 3.80 4.87 -7.65
CA ILE A 73 3.88 3.73 -8.57
C ILE A 73 5.28 3.56 -9.13
N LEU A 74 5.87 4.66 -9.61
CA LEU A 74 7.24 4.65 -10.14
C LEU A 74 8.23 4.27 -9.05
N PHE A 75 8.05 4.83 -7.86
CA PHE A 75 8.82 4.48 -6.66
C PHE A 75 8.75 2.97 -6.36
N CYS A 76 7.55 2.39 -6.30
CA CYS A 76 7.38 0.97 -6.00
C CYS A 76 8.05 0.07 -7.05
N LYS A 77 7.94 0.43 -8.34
CA LYS A 77 8.59 -0.30 -9.43
C LYS A 77 10.11 -0.27 -9.31
N TYR A 78 10.70 0.89 -9.05
CA TYR A 78 12.14 1.05 -8.91
C TYR A 78 12.70 0.23 -7.74
N PHE A 79 12.03 0.27 -6.57
CA PHE A 79 12.46 -0.44 -5.37
C PHE A 79 11.95 -1.88 -5.27
N LYS A 80 11.28 -2.41 -6.31
CA LYS A 80 10.67 -3.75 -6.35
C LYS A 80 9.72 -4.00 -5.16
N ILE A 81 8.91 -3.00 -4.82
CA ILE A 81 7.88 -3.07 -3.79
C ILE A 81 6.57 -3.50 -4.45
N LYS A 82 5.89 -4.51 -3.87
CA LYS A 82 4.57 -4.93 -4.35
C LYS A 82 3.56 -3.83 -4.03
N LEU A 83 2.84 -3.35 -5.04
CA LEU A 83 1.80 -2.33 -4.87
C LEU A 83 0.44 -2.97 -5.10
N ILE A 84 -0.46 -2.87 -4.13
CA ILE A 84 -1.80 -3.48 -4.17
C ILE A 84 -2.85 -2.40 -3.97
N LYS A 85 -3.84 -2.36 -4.86
CA LYS A 85 -4.95 -1.42 -4.80
C LYS A 85 -6.10 -2.03 -4.00
N LEU A 86 -6.55 -1.31 -2.98
CA LEU A 86 -7.72 -1.63 -2.18
C LEU A 86 -9.01 -1.11 -2.85
N PRO A 87 -10.17 -1.74 -2.60
CA PRO A 87 -11.45 -1.29 -3.14
C PRO A 87 -11.87 0.07 -2.55
N LYS A 88 -12.88 0.67 -3.18
CA LYS A 88 -13.47 1.91 -2.69
C LYS A 88 -14.13 1.68 -1.32
N GLY A 89 -13.96 2.60 -0.39
CA GLY A 89 -14.45 2.52 0.99
C GLY A 89 -13.44 1.95 1.98
N SER A 90 -12.37 1.30 1.51
CA SER A 90 -11.35 0.71 2.38
C SER A 90 -10.67 1.75 3.28
N ARG A 91 -10.50 3.00 2.82
CA ARG A 91 -9.94 4.07 3.67
C ARG A 91 -10.74 4.25 4.94
N LYS A 92 -12.06 4.45 4.84
CA LYS A 92 -12.92 4.74 6.00
C LYS A 92 -12.92 3.56 6.97
N TYR A 93 -12.95 2.34 6.44
CA TYR A 93 -12.87 1.13 7.25
C TYR A 93 -11.54 1.04 8.01
N LEU A 94 -10.41 1.25 7.32
CA LEU A 94 -9.08 1.25 7.94
C LEU A 94 -8.93 2.35 8.99
N GLU A 95 -9.51 3.53 8.74
CA GLU A 95 -9.50 4.65 9.70
C GLU A 95 -10.24 4.29 11.00
N THR A 96 -11.38 3.58 10.90
CA THR A 96 -12.10 3.04 12.06
C THR A 96 -11.29 1.95 12.74
N LEU A 97 -10.76 1.00 11.98
CA LEU A 97 -10.05 -0.18 12.48
C LEU A 97 -8.78 0.18 13.27
N LEU A 98 -8.04 1.17 12.78
CA LEU A 98 -6.76 1.60 13.36
C LEU A 98 -6.88 2.83 14.27
N GLU A 99 -8.10 3.31 14.50
CA GLU A 99 -8.41 4.52 15.27
C GLU A 99 -7.58 5.75 14.85
N ARG A 100 -7.38 5.91 13.53
CA ARG A 100 -6.53 6.95 12.93
C ARG A 100 -7.22 7.57 11.72
N LYS A 101 -6.87 8.81 11.40
CA LYS A 101 -7.43 9.53 10.25
C LYS A 101 -6.45 9.58 9.08
N TYR A 102 -7.00 9.74 7.87
CA TYR A 102 -6.27 9.99 6.63
C TYR A 102 -5.37 8.81 6.18
N ILE A 103 -5.87 7.59 6.31
CA ILE A 103 -5.14 6.37 5.92
C ILE A 103 -5.35 6.10 4.42
N TYR A 104 -4.48 6.70 3.59
CA TYR A 104 -4.50 6.49 2.14
C TYR A 104 -3.63 5.33 1.68
N LEU A 105 -2.71 4.88 2.53
CA LEU A 105 -1.80 3.79 2.23
C LEU A 105 -1.37 3.06 3.50
N ILE A 106 -0.90 1.84 3.33
CA ILE A 106 -0.29 1.01 4.39
C ILE A 106 0.93 0.33 3.82
N GLY A 107 2.12 0.66 4.35
CA GLY A 107 3.38 -0.01 4.04
C GLY A 107 3.69 -1.11 5.05
N VAL A 108 4.01 -2.30 4.55
CA VAL A 108 4.40 -3.48 5.33
C VAL A 108 5.89 -3.78 5.11
N LEU A 109 6.61 -3.98 6.21
CA LEU A 109 8.04 -4.28 6.21
C LEU A 109 8.30 -5.76 5.96
N LYS A 110 9.44 -6.09 5.34
CA LYS A 110 9.83 -7.48 5.05
C LYS A 110 10.11 -8.32 6.30
N ASN A 111 10.51 -7.70 7.39
CA ASN A 111 10.77 -8.35 8.67
C ASN A 111 9.53 -8.40 9.58
N ASP A 112 8.37 -7.96 9.09
CA ASP A 112 7.12 -8.13 9.81
C ASP A 112 6.82 -9.63 9.98
N ARG A 113 6.37 -10.04 11.18
CA ARG A 113 6.09 -11.45 11.50
C ARG A 113 5.01 -12.06 10.59
N ASN A 114 4.12 -11.22 10.07
CA ASN A 114 3.03 -11.60 9.17
C ASN A 114 3.34 -11.26 7.71
N TYR A 115 4.58 -10.88 7.36
CA TYR A 115 4.96 -10.49 6.00
C TYR A 115 4.61 -11.56 4.96
N ASP A 116 4.87 -12.83 5.25
CA ASP A 116 4.55 -13.93 4.33
C ASP A 116 3.05 -14.08 4.09
N SER A 117 2.22 -13.80 5.10
CA SER A 117 0.77 -13.77 4.96
C SER A 117 0.33 -12.61 4.07
N PHE A 118 0.89 -11.40 4.28
CA PHE A 118 0.64 -10.25 3.39
C PHE A 118 1.12 -10.48 1.96
N LYS A 119 2.21 -11.23 1.76
CA LYS A 119 2.76 -11.50 0.43
C LYS A 119 1.86 -12.39 -0.42
N ARG A 120 1.08 -13.27 0.22
CA ARG A 120 0.14 -14.21 -0.40
C ARG A 120 -1.21 -13.57 -0.78
N ILE A 121 -1.51 -12.37 -0.26
CA ILE A 121 -2.63 -11.52 -0.70
C ILE A 121 -2.39 -11.04 -2.12
#